data_AF-A0A5P1X3B1-F1
#
_entry.id   AF-A0A5P1X3B1-F1
#
_cell.length_a   1.000
_cell.length_b   1.000
_cell.length_c   1.000
_cell.angle_alpha   90.00
_cell.angle_beta   90.00
_cell.angle_gamma   90.00
#
_symmetry.space_group_name_H-M   'P 1'
#
loop_
_entity.id
_entity.type
_entity.pdbx_description
1 polymer ?
#
loop_
_entity_poly.entity_id
_entity_poly.type
_entity_poly.pdbx_seq_one_letter_code
_entity_poly.pdbx_strand_id
1 'polypeptide(L)'
;MIDYVIEFGKNSFIDEPLNDIDAVVLSQLAYMDFAYLQTEKITSIAQMNERQIQTVIENTWRANQNAELLRVMQRSVRFGSLNWHDWVERQDIEAEEQFSAVTFDLLPSLSFIAYRGTTATLTDWKEDFNLTFMPEIPSQQAALKYYQKMHRHYPGKYYLGGHSKGGHLAV
;
A
#
# COMPACT_ATOMS: atom_id res chain seq x y z
N MET A 1 -8.31 13.24 2.42
CA MET A 1 -8.44 11.83 1.99
C MET A 1 -9.87 11.33 2.15
N ILE A 2 -10.43 11.30 3.36
CA ILE A 2 -11.82 10.84 3.58
C ILE A 2 -12.82 11.64 2.73
N ASP A 3 -12.78 12.98 2.81
CA ASP A 3 -13.66 13.86 2.01
C ASP A 3 -13.53 13.61 0.50
N TYR A 4 -12.30 13.39 0.02
CA TYR A 4 -12.03 13.05 -1.37
C TYR A 4 -12.67 11.72 -1.76
N VAL A 5 -12.53 10.66 -0.95
CA VAL A 5 -13.18 9.37 -1.22
C VAL A 5 -14.70 9.52 -1.23
N ILE A 6 -15.26 10.37 -0.38
CA ILE A 6 -16.72 10.66 -0.36
C ILE A 6 -17.14 11.39 -1.66
N GLU A 7 -16.38 12.38 -2.11
CA GLU A 7 -16.72 13.22 -3.26
C GLU A 7 -16.49 12.51 -4.61
N PHE A 8 -15.32 11.89 -4.78
CA PHE A 8 -14.84 11.28 -6.02
C PHE A 8 -15.06 9.76 -6.08
N GLY A 9 -15.36 9.11 -4.96
CA GLY A 9 -15.51 7.65 -4.90
C GLY A 9 -16.66 7.07 -5.74
N LYS A 10 -17.55 7.92 -6.28
CA LYS A 10 -18.62 7.51 -7.21
C LYS A 10 -18.13 7.21 -8.64
N ASN A 11 -16.95 7.70 -9.01
CA ASN A 11 -16.37 7.52 -10.36
C ASN A 11 -15.38 6.34 -10.36
N SER A 12 -15.53 5.39 -11.28
CA SER A 12 -14.60 4.27 -11.39
C SER A 12 -13.24 4.67 -11.96
N PHE A 13 -12.23 3.80 -11.89
CA PHE A 13 -10.96 4.00 -12.60
C PHE A 13 -11.08 3.95 -14.13
N ILE A 14 -12.21 3.49 -14.67
CA ILE A 14 -12.53 3.57 -16.10
C ILE A 14 -13.02 4.98 -16.47
N ASP A 15 -13.92 5.53 -15.65
CA ASP A 15 -14.50 6.85 -15.88
C ASP A 15 -13.45 7.96 -15.71
N GLU A 16 -12.62 7.82 -14.66
CA GLU A 16 -11.56 8.75 -14.34
C GLU A 16 -10.28 8.00 -13.97
N PRO A 17 -9.20 8.13 -14.77
CA PRO A 17 -7.91 7.49 -14.49
C PRO A 17 -7.38 7.80 -13.09
N LEU A 18 -6.49 6.94 -12.60
CA LEU A 18 -5.80 7.15 -11.33
C LEU A 18 -5.07 8.51 -11.32
N ASN A 19 -5.25 9.26 -10.24
CA ASN A 19 -4.58 10.52 -9.98
C ASN A 19 -3.73 10.47 -8.69
N ASP A 20 -3.05 11.57 -8.39
CA ASP A 20 -2.13 11.67 -7.26
C ASP A 20 -2.82 11.47 -5.90
N ILE A 21 -4.08 11.90 -5.75
CA ILE A 21 -4.83 11.73 -4.50
C ILE A 21 -5.25 10.27 -4.32
N ASP A 22 -5.64 9.57 -5.39
CA ASP A 22 -5.87 8.12 -5.35
C ASP A 22 -4.59 7.38 -4.95
N ALA A 23 -3.45 7.77 -5.52
CA ALA A 23 -2.16 7.18 -5.20
C ALA A 23 -1.81 7.37 -3.71
N VAL A 24 -2.10 8.53 -3.12
CA VAL A 24 -1.96 8.77 -1.68
C VAL A 24 -2.89 7.87 -0.86
N VAL A 25 -4.16 7.71 -1.27
CA VAL A 25 -5.11 6.81 -0.61
C VAL A 25 -4.63 5.36 -0.63
N LEU A 26 -4.17 4.86 -1.79
CA LEU A 26 -3.64 3.51 -1.95
C LEU A 26 -2.33 3.31 -1.18
N SER A 27 -1.46 4.33 -1.16
CA SER A 27 -0.22 4.33 -0.37
C SER A 27 -0.49 4.24 1.13
N GLN A 28 -1.57 4.86 1.62
CA GLN A 28 -1.97 4.73 3.03
C GLN A 28 -2.37 3.29 3.37
N LEU A 29 -2.98 2.55 2.43
CA LEU A 29 -3.37 1.16 2.65
C LEU A 29 -2.17 0.22 2.83
N ALA A 30 -0.99 0.58 2.35
CA ALA A 30 0.23 -0.21 2.53
C ALA A 30 0.60 -0.42 4.02
N TYR A 31 0.05 0.38 4.92
CA TYR A 31 0.28 0.28 6.37
C TYR A 31 -0.66 -0.70 7.10
N MET A 32 -1.67 -1.25 6.43
CA MET A 32 -2.56 -2.23 7.05
C MET A 32 -1.80 -3.50 7.47
N ASP A 33 -2.36 -4.20 8.46
CA ASP A 33 -1.86 -5.53 8.84
C ASP A 33 -2.27 -6.60 7.83
N PHE A 34 -1.46 -6.73 6.77
CA PHE A 34 -1.66 -7.75 5.75
C PHE A 34 -1.34 -9.17 6.24
N ALA A 35 -0.56 -9.34 7.30
CA ALA A 35 -0.32 -10.65 7.90
C ALA A 35 -1.61 -11.21 8.52
N TYR A 36 -2.35 -10.36 9.23
CA TYR A 36 -3.69 -10.68 9.72
C TYR A 36 -4.66 -10.98 8.57
N LEU A 37 -4.72 -10.11 7.55
CA LEU A 37 -5.58 -10.31 6.37
C LEU A 37 -5.30 -11.63 5.65
N GLN A 38 -4.02 -12.00 5.50
CA GLN A 38 -3.61 -13.26 4.88
C GLN A 38 -4.06 -14.46 5.70
N THR A 39 -3.95 -14.39 7.04
CA THR A 39 -4.41 -15.45 7.95
C THR A 39 -5.93 -15.65 7.86
N GLU A 40 -6.68 -14.55 7.79
CA GLU A 40 -8.14 -14.55 7.62
C GLU A 40 -8.60 -14.83 6.17
N LYS A 41 -7.66 -14.97 5.23
CA LYS A 41 -7.90 -15.18 3.79
C LYS A 41 -8.73 -14.08 3.15
N ILE A 42 -8.51 -12.84 3.56
CA ILE A 42 -9.15 -11.64 3.03
C ILE A 42 -8.23 -11.00 2.00
N THR A 43 -8.76 -10.75 0.80
CA THR A 43 -8.00 -10.21 -0.33
C THR A 43 -8.67 -9.00 -0.96
N SER A 44 -9.74 -8.46 -0.38
CA SER A 44 -10.46 -7.31 -0.92
C SER A 44 -11.07 -6.43 0.16
N ILE A 45 -11.28 -5.15 -0.17
CA ILE A 45 -11.88 -4.19 0.74
C ILE A 45 -13.32 -4.59 1.09
N ALA A 46 -14.07 -5.08 0.10
CA ALA A 46 -15.47 -5.50 0.24
C ALA A 46 -15.69 -6.67 1.23
N GLN A 47 -14.68 -7.51 1.47
CA GLN A 47 -14.81 -8.69 2.33
C GLN A 47 -14.71 -8.39 3.82
N MET A 48 -14.11 -7.24 4.20
CA MET A 48 -13.85 -6.94 5.60
C MET A 48 -15.13 -6.56 6.36
N ASN A 49 -15.33 -7.16 7.53
CA ASN A 49 -16.33 -6.69 8.50
C ASN A 49 -15.75 -5.62 9.45
N GLU A 50 -16.62 -5.00 10.27
CA GLU A 50 -16.21 -3.90 11.16
C GLU A 50 -15.09 -4.31 12.14
N ARG A 51 -15.13 -5.53 12.68
CA ARG A 51 -14.07 -6.02 13.58
C ARG A 51 -12.74 -6.11 12.84
N GLN A 52 -12.73 -6.68 11.64
CA GLN A 52 -11.53 -6.82 10.81
C GLN A 52 -10.97 -5.44 10.42
N ILE A 53 -11.85 -4.49 10.08
CA ILE A 53 -11.44 -3.10 9.82
C ILE A 53 -10.69 -2.52 11.01
N GLN A 54 -11.19 -2.69 12.24
CA GLN A 54 -10.48 -2.19 13.43
C GLN A 54 -9.15 -2.89 13.65
N THR A 55 -9.09 -4.21 13.47
CA THR A 55 -7.87 -4.99 13.69
C THR A 55 -6.76 -4.58 12.72
N VAL A 56 -7.05 -4.44 11.43
CA VAL A 56 -6.00 -4.18 10.42
C VAL A 56 -5.38 -2.80 10.51
N ILE A 57 -6.04 -1.85 11.19
CA ILE A 57 -5.58 -0.48 11.38
C ILE A 57 -5.07 -0.19 12.78
N GLU A 58 -5.16 -1.14 13.72
CA GLU A 58 -4.94 -0.91 15.15
C GLU A 58 -3.57 -0.28 15.43
N ASN A 59 -2.53 -0.79 14.75
CA ASN A 59 -1.15 -0.35 14.90
C ASN A 59 -0.74 0.79 13.95
N THR A 60 -1.69 1.36 13.22
CA THR A 60 -1.41 2.45 12.28
C THR A 60 -1.49 3.81 12.96
N TRP A 61 -0.70 4.77 12.47
CA TRP A 61 -0.88 6.16 12.87
C TRP A 61 -2.30 6.63 12.50
N ARG A 62 -3.01 7.23 13.46
CA ARG A 62 -4.40 7.69 13.28
C ARG A 62 -5.38 6.57 12.90
N ALA A 63 -5.27 5.44 13.62
CA ALA A 63 -6.15 4.27 13.54
C ALA A 63 -7.64 4.61 13.28
N ASN A 64 -8.25 5.46 14.12
CA ASN A 64 -9.67 5.82 13.97
C ASN A 64 -10.01 6.44 12.59
N GLN A 65 -9.13 7.30 12.07
CA GLN A 65 -9.31 7.90 10.74
C GLN A 65 -9.07 6.89 9.63
N ASN A 66 -8.14 5.94 9.81
CA ASN A 66 -7.92 4.87 8.84
C ASN A 66 -9.11 3.89 8.79
N ALA A 67 -9.73 3.60 9.94
CA ALA A 67 -10.99 2.86 9.99
C ALA A 67 -12.10 3.61 9.24
N GLU A 68 -12.25 4.93 9.47
CA GLU A 68 -13.21 5.75 8.73
C GLU A 68 -12.95 5.76 7.22
N LEU A 69 -11.68 5.89 6.82
CA LEU A 69 -11.26 5.80 5.42
C LEU A 69 -11.68 4.47 4.80
N LEU A 70 -11.40 3.33 5.44
CA LEU A 70 -11.79 2.02 4.94
C LEU A 70 -13.32 1.89 4.80
N ARG A 71 -14.09 2.42 5.76
CA ARG A 71 -15.56 2.40 5.69
C ARG A 71 -16.11 3.21 4.52
N VAL A 72 -15.54 4.39 4.24
CA VAL A 72 -15.98 5.18 3.07
C VAL A 72 -15.51 4.55 1.76
N MET A 73 -14.32 3.94 1.73
CA MET A 73 -13.81 3.20 0.57
C MET A 73 -14.69 2.00 0.24
N GLN A 74 -15.11 1.20 1.23
CA GLN A 74 -16.01 0.05 1.06
C GLN A 74 -17.33 0.42 0.36
N ARG A 75 -17.81 1.64 0.56
CA ARG A 75 -19.08 2.14 -0.01
C ARG A 75 -18.90 2.83 -1.37
N SER A 76 -17.65 3.01 -1.80
CA SER A 76 -17.32 3.72 -3.04
C SER A 76 -17.26 2.76 -4.23
N VAL A 77 -17.64 3.24 -5.41
CA VAL A 77 -17.44 2.54 -6.69
C VAL A 77 -15.96 2.46 -7.02
N ARG A 78 -15.21 3.54 -6.74
CA ARG A 78 -13.80 3.67 -7.08
C ARG A 78 -12.90 2.67 -6.34
N PHE A 79 -13.13 2.48 -5.04
CA PHE A 79 -12.24 1.69 -4.19
C PHE A 79 -12.89 0.43 -3.62
N GLY A 80 -14.22 0.34 -3.59
CA GLY A 80 -14.93 -0.69 -2.84
C GLY A 80 -14.67 -2.11 -3.35
N SER A 81 -14.41 -2.26 -4.65
CA SER A 81 -14.10 -3.54 -5.29
C SER A 81 -12.60 -3.85 -5.42
N LEU A 82 -11.73 -3.04 -4.80
CA LEU A 82 -10.29 -3.27 -4.87
C LEU A 82 -9.92 -4.61 -4.24
N ASN A 83 -9.19 -5.39 -5.02
CA ASN A 83 -8.51 -6.60 -4.58
C ASN A 83 -7.02 -6.31 -4.43
N TRP A 84 -6.34 -7.11 -3.62
CA TRP A 84 -4.89 -7.10 -3.51
C TRP A 84 -4.33 -8.50 -3.48
N HIS A 85 -3.05 -8.60 -3.85
CA HIS A 85 -2.30 -9.84 -3.85
C HIS A 85 -0.80 -9.59 -3.63
N ASP A 86 -0.04 -10.68 -3.52
CA ASP A 86 1.42 -10.68 -3.36
C ASP A 86 1.95 -9.70 -2.31
N TRP A 87 1.25 -9.56 -1.17
CA TRP A 87 1.85 -8.84 -0.05
C TRP A 87 3.13 -9.53 0.40
N VAL A 88 4.16 -8.73 0.68
CA VAL A 88 5.41 -9.17 1.26
C VAL A 88 5.84 -8.22 2.37
N GLU A 89 6.46 -8.77 3.40
CA GLU A 89 7.18 -8.03 4.41
C GLU A 89 8.52 -8.73 4.67
N ARG A 90 9.59 -7.95 4.72
CA ARG A 90 10.94 -8.41 5.00
C ARG A 90 11.60 -7.48 6.01
N GLN A 91 12.17 -8.08 7.04
CA GLN A 91 12.98 -7.40 8.02
C GLN A 91 14.34 -8.10 8.07
N ASP A 92 15.41 -7.36 7.79
CA ASP A 92 16.78 -7.86 7.80
C ASP A 92 17.62 -6.92 8.67
N ILE A 93 17.93 -7.36 9.89
CA ILE A 93 18.61 -6.52 10.88
C ILE A 93 20.06 -6.25 10.45
N GLU A 94 20.73 -7.22 9.84
CA GLU A 94 22.13 -7.08 9.41
C GLU A 94 22.26 -6.13 8.21
N ALA A 95 21.31 -6.22 7.28
CA ALA A 95 21.23 -5.31 6.15
C ALA A 95 20.58 -3.96 6.49
N GLU A 96 20.09 -3.77 7.73
CA GLU A 96 19.28 -2.63 8.15
C GLU A 96 18.07 -2.37 7.23
N GLU A 97 17.47 -3.44 6.67
CA GLU A 97 16.36 -3.38 5.73
C GLU A 97 15.03 -3.60 6.46
N GLN A 98 14.06 -2.73 6.18
CA GLN A 98 12.66 -2.99 6.49
C GLN A 98 11.80 -2.62 5.28
N PHE A 99 11.38 -3.65 4.56
CA PHE A 99 10.66 -3.55 3.30
C PHE A 99 9.27 -4.19 3.40
N SER A 100 8.26 -3.52 2.85
CA SER A 100 6.93 -4.10 2.70
C SER A 100 6.26 -3.52 1.47
N ALA A 101 5.58 -4.37 0.72
CA ALA A 101 4.91 -4.02 -0.52
C ALA A 101 3.64 -4.86 -0.73
N VAL A 102 2.66 -4.28 -1.40
CA VAL A 102 1.43 -4.96 -1.82
C VAL A 102 1.00 -4.46 -3.19
N THR A 103 0.37 -5.34 -3.99
CA THR A 103 -0.17 -4.98 -5.30
C THR A 103 -1.69 -4.93 -5.23
N PHE A 104 -2.28 -3.81 -5.64
CA PHE A 104 -3.72 -3.61 -5.79
C PHE A 104 -4.13 -3.70 -7.26
N ASP A 105 -5.22 -4.40 -7.54
CA ASP A 105 -5.78 -4.49 -8.88
C ASP A 105 -6.77 -3.35 -9.11
N LEU A 106 -6.45 -2.43 -10.01
CA LEU A 106 -7.30 -1.28 -10.33
C LEU A 106 -8.30 -1.62 -11.45
N LEU A 107 -7.77 -2.20 -12.54
CA LEU A 107 -8.52 -2.65 -13.71
C LEU A 107 -7.84 -3.89 -14.29
N PRO A 108 -8.48 -4.62 -15.23
CA PRO A 108 -7.81 -5.71 -15.93
C PRO A 108 -6.49 -5.22 -16.55
N SER A 109 -5.37 -5.87 -16.17
CA SER A 109 -4.00 -5.51 -16.61
C SER A 109 -3.52 -4.12 -16.20
N LEU A 110 -4.12 -3.52 -15.17
CA LEU A 110 -3.65 -2.28 -14.54
C LEU A 110 -3.63 -2.43 -13.02
N SER A 111 -2.44 -2.37 -12.43
CA SER A 111 -2.25 -2.53 -10.99
C SER A 111 -1.51 -1.35 -10.38
N PHE A 112 -1.64 -1.17 -9.07
CA PHE A 112 -0.89 -0.22 -8.27
C PHE A 112 -0.03 -0.99 -7.27
N ILE A 113 1.28 -0.80 -7.31
CA ILE A 113 2.18 -1.31 -6.29
C ILE A 113 2.35 -0.23 -5.23
N ALA A 114 1.95 -0.56 -4.00
CA ALA A 114 2.12 0.30 -2.85
C ALA A 114 3.29 -0.18 -2.00
N TYR A 115 4.34 0.64 -1.89
CA TYR A 115 5.45 0.42 -0.98
C TYR A 115 5.16 1.10 0.36
N ARG A 116 5.28 0.35 1.46
CA ARG A 116 5.08 0.90 2.80
C ARG A 116 6.28 1.76 3.19
N GLY A 117 6.02 2.92 3.75
CA GLY A 117 7.06 3.74 4.38
C GLY A 117 7.42 3.28 5.80
N THR A 118 8.19 4.12 6.48
CA THR A 118 8.67 3.92 7.86
C THR A 118 7.52 3.74 8.87
N THR A 119 7.64 2.77 9.78
CA THR A 119 6.71 2.53 10.90
C THR A 119 7.28 2.99 12.26
N ALA A 120 8.25 3.91 12.22
CA ALA A 120 8.96 4.47 13.38
C ALA A 120 9.79 3.47 14.20
N THR A 121 10.23 2.36 13.59
CA THR A 121 11.20 1.43 14.20
C THR A 121 12.61 2.01 14.14
N LEU A 122 13.48 1.63 15.09
CA LEU A 122 14.88 2.08 15.08
C LEU A 122 15.61 1.72 13.76
N THR A 123 15.25 0.60 13.15
CA THR A 123 15.80 0.15 11.86
C THR A 123 15.35 1.04 10.71
N ASP A 124 14.07 1.41 10.63
CA ASP A 124 13.60 2.34 9.60
C ASP A 124 14.27 3.71 9.71
N TRP A 125 14.42 4.24 10.93
CA TRP A 125 15.10 5.53 11.15
C TRP A 125 16.57 5.50 10.73
N LYS A 126 17.25 4.36 10.87
CA LYS A 126 18.63 4.19 10.41
C LYS A 126 18.72 4.11 8.88
N GLU A 127 17.84 3.35 8.23
CA GLU A 127 17.81 3.27 6.77
C GLU A 127 17.45 4.63 6.13
N ASP A 128 16.54 5.38 6.76
CA ASP A 128 16.22 6.76 6.36
C ASP A 128 17.44 7.69 6.49
N PHE A 129 18.31 7.49 7.49
CA PHE A 129 19.56 8.24 7.60
C PHE A 129 20.56 7.83 6.51
N ASN A 130 20.59 6.55 6.13
CA ASN A 130 21.44 6.03 5.05
C ASN A 130 21.17 6.71 3.70
N LEU A 131 19.94 7.16 3.43
CA LEU A 131 19.61 7.96 2.24
C LEU A 131 20.43 9.25 2.11
N THR A 132 21.00 9.77 3.20
CA THR A 132 21.79 11.01 3.18
C THR A 132 23.22 10.80 2.65
N PHE A 133 23.72 9.57 2.61
CA PHE A 133 25.11 9.28 2.22
C PHE A 133 25.30 8.02 1.36
N MET A 134 24.29 7.17 1.21
CA MET A 134 24.31 6.01 0.32
C MET A 134 23.69 6.35 -1.04
N PRO A 135 24.29 5.89 -2.15
CA PRO A 135 23.70 6.09 -3.48
C PRO A 135 22.41 5.27 -3.67
N GLU A 136 22.27 4.16 -2.93
CA GLU A 136 21.09 3.30 -2.94
C GLU A 136 20.96 2.57 -1.61
N ILE A 137 19.73 2.45 -1.08
CA ILE A 137 19.43 1.67 0.13
C ILE A 137 18.89 0.27 -0.22
N PRO A 138 19.07 -0.74 0.65
CA PRO A 138 18.58 -2.11 0.42
C PRO A 138 17.10 -2.17 0.01
N SER A 139 16.24 -1.35 0.62
CA SER A 139 14.82 -1.31 0.29
C SER A 139 14.53 -0.88 -1.17
N GLN A 140 15.39 -0.09 -1.82
CA GLN A 140 15.24 0.26 -3.25
C GLN A 140 15.49 -0.95 -4.15
N GLN A 141 16.52 -1.72 -3.85
CA GLN A 141 16.80 -2.99 -4.52
C GLN A 141 15.64 -3.99 -4.32
N ALA A 142 15.07 -4.05 -3.12
CA ALA A 142 13.89 -4.88 -2.84
C ALA A 142 12.65 -4.40 -3.63
N ALA A 143 12.42 -3.09 -3.71
CA ALA A 143 11.32 -2.51 -4.49
C ALA A 143 11.41 -2.85 -5.98
N LEU A 144 12.61 -2.74 -6.58
CA LEU A 144 12.85 -3.11 -7.98
C LEU A 144 12.62 -4.60 -8.21
N LYS A 145 13.14 -5.47 -7.34
CA LYS A 145 12.92 -6.93 -7.43
C LYS A 145 11.44 -7.28 -7.31
N TYR A 146 10.71 -6.62 -6.41
CA TYR A 146 9.27 -6.80 -6.26
C TYR A 146 8.52 -6.44 -7.54
N TYR A 147 8.79 -5.25 -8.12
CA TYR A 147 8.20 -4.82 -9.38
C TYR A 147 8.50 -5.80 -10.52
N GLN A 148 9.75 -6.21 -10.69
CA GLN A 148 10.15 -7.18 -11.72
C GLN A 148 9.44 -8.52 -11.55
N LYS A 149 9.25 -8.99 -10.31
CA LYS A 149 8.47 -10.19 -10.01
C LYS A 149 7.02 -10.00 -10.44
N MET A 150 6.39 -8.89 -10.06
CA MET A 150 4.98 -8.61 -10.39
C MET A 150 4.78 -8.55 -11.89
N HIS A 151 5.59 -7.74 -12.59
CA HIS A 151 5.48 -7.59 -14.04
C HIS A 151 5.70 -8.91 -14.82
N ARG A 152 6.54 -9.81 -14.29
CA ARG A 152 6.76 -11.15 -14.89
C ARG A 152 5.55 -12.08 -14.72
N HIS A 153 4.92 -12.09 -13.55
CA HIS A 153 3.82 -13.01 -13.24
C HIS A 153 2.46 -12.48 -13.71
N TYR A 154 2.30 -11.15 -13.70
CA TYR A 154 1.07 -10.44 -14.03
C TYR A 154 1.37 -9.36 -15.09
N PRO A 155 1.54 -9.71 -16.37
CA PRO A 155 1.84 -8.74 -17.41
C PRO A 155 0.76 -7.64 -17.49
N GLY A 156 1.18 -6.39 -17.50
CA GLY A 156 0.27 -5.25 -17.48
C GLY A 156 0.96 -3.92 -17.26
N LYS A 157 0.15 -2.88 -17.08
CA LYS A 157 0.59 -1.54 -16.69
C LYS A 157 0.60 -1.44 -15.17
N TYR A 158 1.56 -0.68 -14.66
CA TYR A 158 1.75 -0.49 -13.24
C TYR A 158 1.88 1.00 -12.92
N TYR A 159 1.16 1.43 -11.90
CA TYR A 159 1.51 2.61 -11.12
C TYR A 159 2.29 2.16 -9.89
N LEU A 160 3.32 2.91 -9.52
CA LEU A 160 4.12 2.68 -8.32
C LEU A 160 3.88 3.86 -7.38
N GLY A 161 3.72 3.60 -6.09
CA GLY A 161 3.60 4.68 -5.12
C GLY A 161 3.86 4.22 -3.70
N GLY A 162 3.92 5.19 -2.80
CA GLY A 162 4.09 4.97 -1.38
C GLY A 162 4.13 6.31 -0.65
N HIS A 163 4.06 6.25 0.67
CA HIS A 163 4.16 7.43 1.53
C HIS A 163 5.51 7.45 2.26
N SER A 164 6.06 8.64 2.50
CA SER A 164 7.38 8.83 3.13
C SER A 164 8.47 8.02 2.41
N LYS A 165 9.25 7.17 3.11
CA LYS A 165 10.22 6.23 2.51
C LYS A 165 9.64 5.47 1.32
N GLY A 166 8.38 5.00 1.41
CA GLY A 166 7.73 4.26 0.34
C GLY A 166 7.55 5.06 -0.95
N GLY A 167 7.43 6.39 -0.87
CA GLY A 167 7.40 7.26 -2.03
C GLY A 167 8.76 7.33 -2.72
N HIS A 168 9.86 7.31 -1.95
CA HIS A 168 11.21 7.23 -2.51
C HIS A 168 11.49 5.87 -3.17
N LEU A 169 10.90 4.78 -2.67
CA LEU A 169 10.99 3.44 -3.27
C LEU A 169 10.25 3.33 -4.62
N ALA A 170 9.36 4.27 -4.93
CA ALA A 170 8.55 4.28 -6.14
C ALA A 170 9.17 5.08 -7.30
N VAL A 171 10.35 5.67 -7.12
CA VAL A 171 11.10 6.49 -8.10
C VAL A 171 12.20 5.66 -8.75
#